data_AF-A0A1F8P4P5-F1
#
_entry.id   AF-A0A1F8P4P5-F1
#
_cell.length_a   1.000
_cell.length_b   1.000
_cell.length_c   1.000
_cell.angle_alpha   90.00
_cell.angle_beta   90.00
_cell.angle_gamma   90.00
#
_symmetry.space_group_name_H-M   'P 1'
#
loop_
_entity.id
_entity.type
_entity.pdbx_description
1 polymer ?
#
loop_
_entity_poly.entity_id
_entity_poly.type
_entity_poly.pdbx_seq_one_letter_code
_entity_poly.pdbx_strand_id
1 'polypeptide(L)' 'MGNQLDLASLFQTVTQNLMGKKEVLNQADTYNNNHGDNMVEIFRVITQAMEQKKDAAPSDQLAYASQLLK' A
#
# COMPACT_ATOMS: atom_id res chain seq x y z
N MET A 1 -8.26 -24.80 -10.08
CA MET A 1 -7.53 -24.12 -9.00
C MET A 1 -7.69 -22.63 -9.26
N GLY A 2 -8.44 -21.92 -8.41
CA GLY A 2 -8.69 -20.50 -8.61
C GLY A 2 -7.38 -19.72 -8.54
N ASN A 3 -7.19 -18.75 -9.42
CA ASN A 3 -6.01 -17.90 -9.47
C ASN A 3 -5.91 -17.14 -8.14
N GLN A 4 -5.11 -17.64 -7.21
CA GLN A 4 -4.91 -17.01 -5.90
C GLN A 4 -4.35 -15.61 -6.16
N LEU A 5 -5.10 -14.60 -5.75
CA LEU A 5 -4.72 -13.21 -5.96
C LEU A 5 -3.47 -12.92 -5.12
N ASP A 6 -2.36 -12.61 -5.79
CA ASP A 6 -1.13 -12.15 -5.14
C ASP A 6 -1.27 -10.67 -4.79
N LEU A 7 -1.77 -10.41 -3.58
CA LEU A 7 -1.92 -9.05 -3.08
C LEU A 7 -0.57 -8.36 -2.83
N ALA A 8 0.50 -9.10 -2.51
CA ALA A 8 1.81 -8.50 -2.29
C ALA A 8 2.32 -7.85 -3.59
N SER A 9 2.28 -8.58 -4.71
CA SER A 9 2.65 -8.04 -6.02
C SER A 9 1.76 -6.88 -6.46
N LEU A 10 0.45 -6.95 -6.19
CA LEU A 10 -0.48 -5.87 -6.50
C LEU A 10 -0.13 -4.58 -5.73
N PHE A 11 -0.01 -4.67 -4.40
CA PHE A 11 0.28 -3.50 -3.56
C PHE A 11 1.71 -2.97 -3.78
N GLN A 12 2.66 -3.83 -4.14
CA GLN A 12 3.99 -3.39 -4.57
C GLN A 12 3.92 -2.55 -5.85
N THR A 13 3.12 -2.96 -6.84
CA THR A 13 2.91 -2.18 -8.08
C THR A 13 2.29 -0.81 -7.79
N VAL A 14 1.28 -0.77 -6.90
CA VAL A 14 0.65 0.50 -6.49
C VAL A 14 1.67 1.39 -5.77
N THR A 15 2.44 0.85 -4.83
CA THR A 15 3.49 1.59 -4.11
C THR A 15 4.51 2.19 -5.08
N GLN A 16 4.97 1.44 -6.09
CA GLN A 16 5.90 1.95 -7.10
C GLN A 16 5.30 3.08 -7.93
N ASN A 17 4.02 2.96 -8.31
CA ASN A 17 3.34 4.03 -9.05
C ASN A 17 3.22 5.30 -8.20
N LEU A 18 2.84 5.16 -6.93
CA LEU A 18 2.75 6.28 -5.97
C LEU A 18 4.12 6.93 -5.76
N MET A 19 5.20 6.16 -5.65
CA MET A 19 6.56 6.71 -5.57
C MET A 19 6.90 7.57 -6.80
N GLY A 20 6.53 7.14 -8.00
CA GLY A 20 6.71 7.91 -9.23
C GLY A 20 5.83 9.15 -9.34
N LYS A 21 4.76 9.25 -8.54
CA LYS A 21 3.83 10.40 -8.47
C LYS A 21 3.94 11.22 -7.20
N LYS A 22 4.85 10.86 -6.29
CA LYS A 22 5.02 11.45 -4.96
C LYS A 22 5.06 12.98 -5.00
N GLU A 23 5.95 13.55 -5.81
CA GLU A 23 6.11 15.01 -5.90
C GLU A 23 4.90 15.71 -6.52
N VAL A 24 4.23 15.09 -7.49
CA VAL A 24 2.99 15.64 -8.08
C VAL A 24 1.87 15.66 -7.05
N LEU A 25 1.77 14.60 -6.23
CA LEU A 25 0.78 14.51 -5.15
C LEU A 25 1.10 15.49 -4.02
N ASN A 26 2.37 15.67 -3.66
CA ASN A 26 2.81 16.68 -2.70
C ASN A 26 2.47 18.09 -3.21
N GLN A 27 2.70 18.38 -4.48
CA GLN A 27 2.39 19.69 -5.06
C GLN A 27 0.87 19.96 -5.17
N ALA A 28 0.07 18.92 -5.36
CA ALA A 28 -1.39 19.02 -5.35
C ALA A 28 -1.96 19.26 -3.93
N ASP A 29 -1.21 18.88 -2.89
CA ASP A 29 -1.51 19.15 -1.49
C ASP A 29 -1.07 20.56 -1.10
N THR A 30 -1.94 21.53 -1.33
CA THR A 30 -1.64 22.96 -1.14
C THR A 30 -1.55 23.40 0.32
N TYR A 31 -1.89 22.54 1.28
CA TYR A 31 -1.87 22.88 2.70
C TYR A 31 -0.56 22.46 3.37
N ASN A 32 -0.22 21.17 3.30
CA ASN A 32 0.93 20.58 4.01
C ASN A 32 2.00 20.00 3.08
N ASN A 33 1.74 19.92 1.77
CA ASN A 33 2.68 19.46 0.74
C ASN A 33 3.32 18.09 1.02
N ASN A 34 2.63 17.19 1.71
CA ASN A 34 3.18 15.88 2.10
C ASN A 34 2.25 14.71 1.79
N HIS A 35 1.15 14.94 1.07
CA HIS A 35 0.20 13.89 0.70
C HIS A 35 0.85 12.72 -0.07
N GLY A 36 1.76 13.00 -1.01
CA GLY A 36 2.52 11.97 -1.72
C GLY A 36 3.41 11.14 -0.79
N ASP A 37 4.09 11.78 0.16
CA ASP A 37 4.90 11.08 1.16
C ASP A 37 4.02 10.16 2.03
N ASN A 38 2.88 10.67 2.54
CA ASN A 38 1.93 9.89 3.34
C ASN A 38 1.40 8.68 2.56
N MET A 39 1.06 8.86 1.28
CA MET A 39 0.56 7.78 0.43
C MET A 39 1.64 6.70 0.21
N VAL A 40 2.88 7.09 -0.04
CA VAL A 40 3.99 6.13 -0.19
C VAL A 40 4.24 5.37 1.11
N GLU A 41 4.21 6.04 2.25
CA GLU A 41 4.40 5.41 3.57
C GLU A 41 3.30 4.40 3.88
N ILE A 42 2.03 4.82 3.77
CA ILE A 42 0.87 3.96 4.03
C ILE A 42 0.89 2.73 3.13
N PHE A 43 1.15 2.90 1.83
CA PHE A 43 1.16 1.76 0.90
C PHE A 43 2.36 0.84 1.10
N ARG A 44 3.51 1.33 1.61
CA ARG A 44 4.59 0.45 2.08
C ARG A 44 4.16 -0.41 3.26
N VAL A 45 3.46 0.17 4.25
CA VAL A 45 2.94 -0.59 5.40
C VAL A 45 1.95 -1.66 4.94
N ILE A 46 1.04 -1.32 4.03
CA ILE A 46 0.09 -2.30 3.47
C ILE A 46 0.82 -3.40 2.71
N THR A 47 1.80 -3.06 1.86
CA THR A 47 2.59 -4.04 1.11
C THR A 47 3.29 -5.02 2.04
N GLN A 48 3.91 -4.51 3.11
CA GLN A 48 4.54 -5.34 4.14
C GLN A 48 3.54 -6.25 4.87
N ALA A 49 2.32 -5.77 5.11
CA ALA A 49 1.27 -6.58 5.70
C ALA A 49 0.86 -7.76 4.80
N MET A 50 0.74 -7.53 3.49
CA MET A 50 0.46 -8.59 2.51
C MET A 50 1.60 -9.61 2.48
N GLU A 51 2.86 -9.16 2.46
CA GLU A 51 4.03 -10.04 2.48
C GLU A 51 4.08 -10.92 3.74
N GLN A 52 3.83 -10.33 4.91
CA GLN A 52 3.81 -11.04 6.19
C GLN A 52 2.67 -12.09 6.29
N LYS A 53 1.58 -11.88 5.55
CA LYS A 53 0.40 -12.76 5.56
C LYS A 53 0.17 -13.44 4.21
N LYS A 54 1.19 -13.55 3.36
CA LYS A 54 1.07 -14.00 1.96
C LYS A 54 0.36 -15.35 1.77
N ASP A 55 0.43 -16.23 2.76
CA ASP A 55 -0.16 -17.57 2.73
C ASP A 55 -1.56 -17.62 3.37
N ALA A 56 -2.05 -16.51 3.94
CA ALA A 56 -3.40 -16.37 4.48
C ALA A 56 -4.41 -15.96 3.40
N ALA A 57 -5.71 -16.06 3.71
CA ALA A 57 -6.75 -15.60 2.82
C ALA A 57 -6.61 -14.08 2.56
N PRO A 58 -6.93 -13.57 1.36
CA PRO A 58 -6.87 -12.14 1.04
C PRO A 58 -7.56 -11.23 2.08
N SER A 59 -8.69 -11.67 2.65
CA SER A 59 -9.39 -10.96 3.72
C SER A 59 -8.55 -10.81 4.98
N ASP A 60 -7.79 -11.84 5.37
CA ASP A 60 -6.96 -11.83 6.56
C ASP A 60 -5.73 -10.96 6.38
N GLN A 61 -5.18 -10.92 5.15
CA GLN A 61 -4.10 -10.01 4.79
C GLN A 61 -4.55 -8.55 4.96
N LEU A 62 -5.71 -8.21 4.39
CA LEU A 62 -6.29 -6.86 4.49
C LEU A 62 -6.66 -6.47 5.93
N ALA A 63 -7.21 -7.41 6.71
CA ALA A 63 -7.52 -7.20 8.11
C ALA A 63 -6.26 -6.89 8.94
N TYR A 64 -5.15 -7.60 8.66
CA TYR A 64 -3.87 -7.33 9.30
C TYR A 64 -3.30 -5.96 8.91
N ALA A 65 -3.36 -5.58 7.64
CA ALA A 65 -2.96 -4.24 7.20
C ALA A 65 -3.73 -3.14 7.94
N SER A 66 -5.05 -3.32 8.12
CA SER A 66 -5.88 -2.39 8.89
C SER A 66 -5.44 -2.28 10.35
N GLN A 67 -4.90 -3.33 10.96
CA GLN A 67 -4.37 -3.27 12.33
C GLN A 67 -3.07 -2.47 12.42
N LEU A 68 -2.19 -2.55 11.40
CA LEU A 68 -0.92 -1.82 11.36
C LEU A 68 -1.09 -0.32 11.15
N LEU A 69 -2.21 0.11 10.54
CA LEU A 69 -2.51 1.52 10.24
C LEU A 69 -3.30 2.25 11.34
N LYS A 70 -3.57 1.58 12.47
CA LYS A 70 -4.34 2.16 13.60
C LYS A 70 -3.51 3.07 14.48
#